data_AF-A0A7V9B3S9-F1
#
_entry.id   AF-A0A7V9B3S9-F1
#
_cell.length_a   1.000
_cell.length_b   1.000
_cell.length_c   1.000
_cell.angle_alpha   90.00
_cell.angle_beta   90.00
_cell.angle_gamma   90.00
#
_symmetry.space_group_name_H-M   'P 1'
#
loop_
_entity.id
_entity.type
_entity.pdbx_description
1 polymer ?
#
loop_
_entity_poly.entity_id
_entity_poly.type
_entity_poly.pdbx_seq_one_letter_code
_entity_poly.pdbx_strand_id
1 'polypeptide(L)'
;MVTPHEMSVSAVGTVFDPIRPDYADFSIDVGDSFNWPGILSNLEIKIGKQVAFYAFRSELKPDADPAVLAALDEKALIAAENANGFIYYQPLNRLSFCLWESTLDAKVATSSPEHREAAKYVDKAYKRWELVRRMVARTAVNQVEFTEVVK
;
A
#
# COMPACT_ATOMS: atom_id res chain seq x y z
N MET A 1 23.01 8.51 -24.24
CA MET A 1 23.05 7.41 -23.27
C MET A 1 21.92 7.66 -22.30
N VAL A 2 20.88 6.84 -22.36
CA VAL A 2 19.63 7.03 -21.60
C VAL A 2 19.60 5.94 -20.54
N THR A 3 19.50 6.34 -19.27
CA THR A 3 19.48 5.44 -18.11
C THR A 3 18.16 4.68 -18.08
N PRO A 4 18.13 3.34 -18.04
CA PRO A 4 16.88 2.60 -17.96
C PRO A 4 16.50 2.41 -16.49
N HIS A 5 15.79 3.37 -15.89
CA HIS A 5 15.07 3.16 -14.63
C HIS A 5 13.74 3.92 -14.48
N GLU A 6 13.28 4.60 -15.53
CA GLU A 6 11.90 5.10 -15.58
C GLU A 6 11.03 4.01 -16.20
N MET A 7 10.64 3.03 -15.38
CA MET A 7 9.45 2.24 -15.68
C MET A 7 8.29 3.23 -15.72
N SER A 8 7.80 3.45 -16.94
CA SER A 8 6.64 4.27 -17.27
C SER A 8 5.44 3.75 -16.49
N VAL A 9 5.12 4.39 -15.36
CA VAL A 9 3.82 4.24 -14.70
C VAL A 9 2.81 4.87 -15.65
N SER A 10 2.14 4.03 -16.41
CA SER A 10 0.96 4.38 -17.18
C SER A 10 0.05 5.25 -16.31
N ALA A 11 -0.28 6.44 -16.80
CA ALA A 11 -1.04 7.48 -16.12
C ALA A 11 -2.50 7.05 -15.82
N VAL A 12 -2.67 6.12 -14.90
CA VAL A 12 -3.88 5.98 -14.10
C VAL A 12 -3.68 6.95 -12.94
N GLY A 13 -4.51 8.00 -12.89
CA GLY A 13 -4.35 9.09 -11.91
C GLY A 13 -4.04 8.55 -10.52
N THR A 14 -2.93 9.02 -9.96
CA THR A 14 -2.47 8.64 -8.62
C THR A 14 -3.55 9.05 -7.64
N VAL A 15 -4.30 8.08 -7.10
CA VAL A 15 -5.40 8.37 -6.17
C VAL A 15 -4.81 8.81 -4.83
N PHE A 16 -3.70 8.21 -4.42
CA PHE A 16 -2.94 8.66 -3.25
C PHE A 16 -2.18 9.95 -3.55
N ASP A 17 -2.69 11.04 -2.98
CA ASP A 17 -2.22 12.42 -3.09
C ASP A 17 -1.31 12.77 -1.89
N PRO A 18 0.03 12.70 -2.04
CA PRO A 18 0.97 13.02 -0.96
C PRO A 18 0.98 14.52 -0.70
N ILE A 19 0.83 14.91 0.58
CA ILE A 19 0.83 16.33 0.99
C ILE A 19 2.24 16.83 1.38
N ARG A 20 3.23 15.95 1.31
CA ARG A 20 4.62 16.22 1.68
C ARG A 20 5.60 15.37 0.87
N PRO A 21 6.81 15.89 0.56
CA PRO A 21 7.78 15.19 -0.30
C PRO A 21 8.44 13.98 0.36
N ASP A 22 8.49 13.95 1.69
CA ASP A 22 9.10 12.92 2.53
C ASP A 22 8.06 11.89 3.05
N TYR A 23 6.93 11.73 2.35
CA TYR A 23 5.81 10.84 2.74
C TYR A 23 6.21 9.39 3.10
N ALA A 24 7.33 8.90 2.58
CA ALA A 24 7.85 7.56 2.80
C ALA A 24 8.89 7.48 3.94
N ASP A 25 9.17 8.56 4.66
CA ASP A 25 10.09 8.52 5.81
C ASP A 25 9.48 7.73 6.97
N PHE A 26 10.28 6.85 7.57
CA PHE A 26 9.86 5.97 8.66
C PHE A 26 9.51 6.71 9.96
N SER A 27 9.92 7.96 10.12
CA SER A 27 9.59 8.79 11.29
C SER A 27 8.21 9.45 11.22
N ILE A 28 7.54 9.37 10.06
CA ILE A 28 6.27 10.05 9.81
C ILE A 28 5.15 9.02 9.77
N ASP A 29 4.05 9.35 10.42
CA ASP A 29 2.83 8.55 10.33
C ASP A 29 2.24 8.66 8.92
N VAL A 30 1.81 7.52 8.39
CA VAL A 30 1.23 7.46 7.04
C VAL A 30 -0.14 8.17 6.96
N GLY A 31 -0.84 8.30 8.09
CA GLY A 31 -2.02 9.15 8.26
C GLY A 31 -1.74 10.64 8.05
N ASP A 32 -0.52 11.08 8.34
CA ASP A 32 -0.10 12.49 8.23
C ASP A 32 0.60 12.81 6.90
N SER A 33 0.75 11.81 6.03
CA SER A 33 1.55 11.92 4.80
C SER A 33 0.70 12.16 3.54
N PHE A 34 -0.62 11.99 3.62
CA PHE A 34 -1.52 11.98 2.47
C PHE A 34 -2.84 12.71 2.72
N ASN A 35 -3.46 13.18 1.65
CA ASN A 35 -4.80 13.78 1.66
C ASN A 35 -5.89 12.69 1.75
N TRP A 36 -5.97 12.03 2.91
CA TRP A 36 -6.88 10.91 3.15
C TRP A 36 -8.37 11.19 2.90
N PRO A 37 -8.93 12.36 3.28
CA PRO A 37 -10.32 12.66 2.93
C PRO A 37 -10.55 12.67 1.41
N GLY A 38 -9.61 13.24 0.64
CA GLY A 38 -9.63 13.24 -0.82
C GLY A 38 -9.50 11.84 -1.41
N ILE A 39 -8.54 11.04 -0.92
CA ILE A 39 -8.32 9.65 -1.33
C ILE A 39 -9.60 8.82 -1.16
N LEU A 40 -10.18 8.83 0.04
CA LEU A 40 -11.40 8.08 0.32
C LEU A 40 -12.59 8.60 -0.49
N SER A 41 -12.62 9.90 -0.81
CA SER A 41 -13.63 10.47 -1.69
C SER A 41 -13.50 9.97 -3.12
N ASN A 42 -12.27 9.95 -3.66
CA ASN A 42 -11.96 9.54 -5.02
C ASN A 42 -12.20 8.03 -5.23
N LEU A 43 -12.03 7.23 -4.18
CA LEU A 43 -12.38 5.80 -4.15
C LEU A 43 -13.85 5.55 -3.78
N GLU A 44 -14.68 6.59 -3.74
CA GLU A 44 -16.11 6.51 -3.46
C GLU A 44 -16.46 5.83 -2.11
N ILE A 45 -15.54 5.88 -1.14
CA ILE A 45 -15.75 5.35 0.21
C ILE A 45 -16.67 6.30 0.97
N LYS A 46 -17.87 5.81 1.29
CA LYS A 46 -18.90 6.59 2.00
C LYS A 46 -18.46 7.00 3.40
N ILE A 47 -18.94 8.16 3.84
CA ILE A 47 -18.78 8.60 5.24
C ILE A 47 -19.35 7.52 6.18
N GLY A 48 -18.62 7.19 7.23
CA GLY A 48 -18.95 6.14 8.18
C GLY A 48 -18.58 4.72 7.74
N LYS A 49 -18.22 4.48 6.46
CA LYS A 49 -17.66 3.18 6.04
C LYS A 49 -16.21 3.11 6.51
N GLN A 50 -15.92 2.12 7.35
CA GLN A 50 -14.56 1.75 7.70
C GLN A 50 -14.01 0.77 6.65
N VAL A 51 -12.76 0.97 6.27
CA VAL A 51 -12.00 0.08 5.37
C VAL A 51 -10.66 -0.24 6.01
N ALA A 52 -10.16 -1.44 5.74
CA ALA A 52 -8.84 -1.84 6.20
C ALA A 52 -7.77 -1.28 5.26
N PHE A 53 -6.72 -0.75 5.86
CA PHE A 53 -5.64 -0.04 5.20
C PHE A 53 -4.30 -0.67 5.58
N TYR A 54 -3.53 -1.02 4.56
CA TYR A 54 -2.23 -1.64 4.68
C TYR A 54 -1.22 -0.77 3.92
N ALA A 55 -0.14 -0.38 4.59
CA ALA A 55 0.96 0.34 3.97
C ALA A 55 2.28 -0.40 4.18
N PHE A 56 2.97 -0.69 3.09
CA PHE A 56 4.30 -1.29 3.12
C PHE A 56 5.33 -0.25 2.73
N ARG A 57 6.11 0.21 3.71
CA ARG A 57 7.21 1.16 3.53
C ARG A 57 8.52 0.43 3.45
N SER A 58 9.42 0.84 2.55
CA SER A 58 10.64 0.08 2.29
C SER A 58 11.86 0.92 1.90
N GLU A 59 13.03 0.34 2.18
CA GLU A 59 14.33 0.78 1.68
C GLU A 59 15.05 -0.46 1.14
N LEU A 60 15.27 -0.50 -0.18
CA LEU A 60 15.95 -1.60 -0.85
C LEU A 60 17.42 -1.67 -0.45
N LYS A 61 17.96 -2.88 -0.42
CA LYS A 61 19.41 -3.06 -0.39
C LYS A 61 20.01 -2.75 -1.77
N PRO A 62 21.27 -2.31 -1.84
CA PRO A 62 21.93 -2.04 -3.12
C PRO A 62 22.04 -3.25 -4.05
N ASP A 63 22.02 -4.47 -3.50
CA ASP A 63 22.13 -5.75 -4.21
C ASP A 63 20.77 -6.44 -4.43
N ALA A 64 19.66 -5.78 -4.10
CA ALA A 64 18.33 -6.31 -4.37
C ALA A 64 18.09 -6.42 -5.88
N ASP A 65 17.54 -7.57 -6.32
CA ASP A 65 17.21 -7.78 -7.72
C ASP A 65 15.82 -7.17 -8.02
N PRO A 66 15.74 -6.08 -8.80
CA PRO A 66 14.47 -5.42 -9.09
C PRO A 66 13.53 -6.28 -9.94
N ALA A 67 14.06 -7.18 -10.77
CA ALA A 67 13.24 -8.04 -11.62
C ALA A 67 12.54 -9.13 -10.80
N VAL A 68 13.25 -9.71 -9.83
CA VAL A 68 12.66 -10.68 -8.90
C VAL A 68 11.57 -10.02 -8.05
N LEU A 69 11.82 -8.80 -7.56
CA LEU A 69 10.82 -8.05 -6.80
C LEU A 69 9.57 -7.73 -7.61
N ALA A 70 9.75 -7.20 -8.83
CA ALA A 70 8.63 -6.89 -9.70
C ALA A 70 7.76 -8.13 -9.98
N ALA A 71 8.38 -9.29 -10.22
CA ALA A 71 7.66 -10.54 -10.46
C ALA A 71 6.91 -11.06 -9.22
N LEU A 72 7.48 -10.87 -8.02
CA LEU A 72 6.82 -11.26 -6.76
C LEU A 72 5.65 -10.32 -6.44
N ASP A 73 5.84 -9.01 -6.60
CA ASP A 73 4.81 -8.00 -6.38
C ASP A 73 3.65 -8.15 -7.38
N GLU A 74 3.94 -8.45 -8.66
CA GLU A 74 2.93 -8.71 -9.68
C GLU A 74 2.05 -9.92 -9.32
N LYS A 75 2.66 -11.04 -8.92
CA LYS A 75 1.91 -12.22 -8.47
C LYS A 75 1.04 -11.93 -7.25
N ALA A 76 1.59 -11.20 -6.28
CA ALA A 76 0.87 -10.83 -5.06
C ALA A 76 -0.31 -9.89 -5.37
N LEU A 77 -0.11 -8.93 -6.28
CA LEU A 77 -1.16 -8.02 -6.74
C LEU A 77 -2.26 -8.78 -7.47
N ILE A 78 -1.93 -9.65 -8.43
CA ILE A 78 -2.92 -10.48 -9.14
C ILE A 78 -3.73 -11.31 -8.13
N ALA A 79 -3.08 -11.91 -7.13
CA ALA A 79 -3.77 -12.66 -6.09
C ALA A 79 -4.69 -11.76 -5.24
N ALA A 80 -4.26 -10.53 -4.95
CA ALA A 80 -5.06 -9.57 -4.20
C ALA A 80 -6.29 -9.08 -4.99
N GLU A 81 -6.14 -8.75 -6.27
CA GLU A 81 -7.23 -8.30 -7.15
C GLU A 81 -8.32 -9.36 -7.33
N ASN A 82 -7.95 -10.64 -7.26
CA ASN A 82 -8.89 -11.76 -7.33
C ASN A 82 -9.48 -12.16 -5.97
N ALA A 83 -9.05 -11.53 -4.88
CA ALA A 83 -9.57 -11.82 -3.55
C ALA A 83 -10.81 -10.98 -3.24
N ASN A 84 -11.70 -11.55 -2.42
CA ASN A 84 -12.86 -10.82 -1.93
C ASN A 84 -12.43 -9.59 -1.13
N GLY A 85 -13.22 -8.51 -1.24
CA GLY A 85 -13.03 -7.31 -0.46
C GLY A 85 -11.82 -6.46 -0.86
N PHE A 86 -11.11 -6.77 -1.94
CA PHE A 86 -10.09 -5.87 -2.49
C PHE A 86 -10.73 -4.58 -3.01
N ILE A 87 -10.20 -3.42 -2.62
CA ILE A 87 -10.71 -2.12 -3.07
C ILE A 87 -9.71 -1.47 -4.03
N TYR A 88 -8.45 -1.34 -3.60
CA TYR A 88 -7.46 -0.58 -4.35
C TYR A 88 -6.04 -0.95 -3.95
N TYR A 89 -5.13 -0.90 -4.91
CA TYR A 89 -3.68 -0.98 -4.70
C TYR A 89 -3.00 0.19 -5.39
N GLN A 90 -1.96 0.73 -4.75
CA GLN A 90 -1.09 1.69 -5.41
C GLN A 90 0.36 1.56 -4.96
N PRO A 91 1.30 1.33 -5.89
CA PRO A 91 2.72 1.48 -5.62
C PRO A 91 3.13 2.96 -5.73
N LEU A 92 4.00 3.40 -4.83
CA LEU A 92 4.71 4.68 -4.84
C LEU A 92 6.22 4.42 -4.65
N ASN A 93 7.03 5.48 -4.70
CA ASN A 93 8.44 5.36 -4.38
C ASN A 93 8.60 5.02 -2.89
N ARG A 94 9.20 3.85 -2.59
CA ARG A 94 9.48 3.37 -1.22
C ARG A 94 8.26 3.13 -0.33
N LEU A 95 7.07 3.11 -0.89
CA LEU A 95 5.81 2.92 -0.17
C LEU A 95 4.78 2.30 -1.10
N SER A 96 4.00 1.34 -0.63
CA SER A 96 2.82 0.86 -1.36
C SER A 96 1.62 0.75 -0.42
N PHE A 97 0.42 0.84 -1.00
CA PHE A 97 -0.84 0.84 -0.27
C PHE A 97 -1.79 -0.21 -0.80
N CYS A 98 -2.49 -0.88 0.11
CA CYS A 98 -3.68 -1.67 -0.19
C CYS A 98 -4.85 -1.20 0.68
N LEU A 99 -6.02 -1.08 0.07
CA LEU A 99 -7.30 -0.87 0.76
C LEU A 99 -8.20 -2.09 0.55
N TRP A 100 -8.89 -2.46 1.63
CA TRP A 100 -9.74 -3.64 1.71
C TRP A 100 -11.04 -3.32 2.43
N GLU A 101 -12.13 -4.01 2.09
CA GLU A 101 -13.42 -3.82 2.76
C GLU A 101 -13.36 -4.17 4.25
N SER A 102 -12.57 -5.18 4.61
CA SER A 102 -12.39 -5.58 6.01
C SER A 102 -10.96 -6.09 6.29
N THR A 103 -10.59 -6.14 7.58
CA THR A 103 -9.32 -6.74 8.01
C THR A 103 -9.30 -8.25 7.78
N LEU A 104 -10.47 -8.90 7.78
CA LEU A 104 -10.59 -10.33 7.52
C LEU A 104 -10.23 -10.61 6.06
N ASP A 105 -10.80 -9.87 5.12
CA ASP A 105 -10.51 -9.99 3.69
C ASP A 105 -9.01 -9.77 3.41
N ALA A 106 -8.45 -8.70 3.98
CA ALA A 106 -7.03 -8.41 3.88
C ALA A 106 -6.16 -9.55 4.46
N LYS A 107 -6.53 -10.09 5.63
CA LYS A 107 -5.81 -11.21 6.27
C LYS A 107 -5.88 -12.47 5.41
N VAL A 108 -7.04 -12.79 4.83
CA VAL A 108 -7.21 -13.96 3.96
C VAL A 108 -6.36 -13.82 2.69
N ALA A 109 -6.45 -12.67 2.00
CA ALA A 109 -5.70 -12.42 0.78
C ALA A 109 -4.19 -12.42 1.01
N THR A 110 -3.71 -11.73 2.06
CA THR A 110 -2.27 -11.68 2.39
C THR A 110 -1.72 -13.00 2.94
N SER A 111 -2.59 -13.98 3.21
CA SER A 111 -2.19 -15.35 3.57
C SER A 111 -2.04 -16.27 2.36
N SER A 112 -2.23 -15.77 1.14
CA SER A 112 -2.11 -16.56 -0.10
C SER A 112 -0.68 -17.09 -0.32
N PRO A 113 -0.51 -18.17 -1.11
CA PRO A 113 0.81 -18.67 -1.49
C PRO A 113 1.74 -17.60 -2.08
N GLU A 114 1.21 -16.71 -2.91
CA GLU A 114 1.94 -15.65 -3.61
C GLU A 114 2.48 -14.61 -2.61
N HIS A 115 1.64 -14.16 -1.67
CA HIS A 115 2.08 -13.26 -0.60
C HIS A 115 3.11 -13.92 0.32
N ARG A 116 2.96 -15.21 0.62
CA ARG A 116 3.95 -15.96 1.40
C ARG A 116 5.27 -16.13 0.66
N GLU A 117 5.24 -16.25 -0.66
CA GLU A 117 6.44 -16.30 -1.50
C GLU A 117 7.17 -14.95 -1.45
N ALA A 118 6.46 -13.85 -1.67
CA ALA A 118 7.00 -12.50 -1.57
C ALA A 118 7.58 -12.21 -0.17
N ALA A 119 6.85 -12.59 0.90
CA ALA A 119 7.29 -12.41 2.28
C ALA A 119 8.62 -13.10 2.60
N LYS A 120 8.93 -14.25 1.98
CA LYS A 120 10.23 -14.93 2.15
C LYS A 120 11.39 -14.18 1.52
N TYR A 121 11.12 -13.27 0.59
CA TYR A 121 12.14 -12.49 -0.11
C TYR A 121 12.40 -11.13 0.57
N VAL A 122 11.50 -10.68 1.45
CA VAL A 122 11.57 -9.37 2.11
C VAL A 122 12.91 -9.14 2.82
N ASP A 123 13.38 -10.09 3.62
CA ASP A 123 14.65 -9.94 4.37
C ASP A 123 15.89 -9.97 3.45
N LYS A 124 15.76 -10.50 2.23
CA LYS A 124 16.82 -10.47 1.22
C LYS A 124 16.84 -9.13 0.50
N ALA A 125 15.67 -8.61 0.12
CA ALA A 125 15.51 -7.42 -0.68
C ALA A 125 15.67 -6.10 0.09
N TYR A 126 15.17 -6.02 1.32
CA TYR A 126 15.02 -4.75 2.02
C TYR A 126 16.05 -4.61 3.14
N LYS A 127 16.69 -3.45 3.19
CA LYS A 127 17.53 -3.03 4.32
C LYS A 127 16.68 -2.66 5.53
N ARG A 128 15.54 -2.02 5.27
CA ARG A 128 14.53 -1.65 6.26
C ARG A 128 13.16 -1.71 5.62
N TRP A 129 12.19 -2.22 6.34
CA TRP A 129 10.80 -2.23 5.91
C TRP A 129 9.86 -2.14 7.12
N GLU A 130 8.64 -1.68 6.87
CA GLU A 130 7.58 -1.56 7.86
C GLU A 130 6.25 -1.87 7.19
N LEU A 131 5.40 -2.66 7.86
CA LEU A 131 4.04 -2.94 7.42
C LEU A 131 3.05 -2.39 8.44
N VAL A 132 2.48 -1.24 8.11
CA VAL A 132 1.43 -0.57 8.89
C VAL A 132 0.08 -1.18 8.52
N ARG A 133 -0.75 -1.47 9.53
CA ARG A 133 -2.11 -1.99 9.36
C ARG A 133 -3.06 -1.20 10.24
N ARG A 134 -4.03 -0.52 9.64
CA ARG A 134 -5.05 0.26 10.36
C ARG A 134 -6.42 0.11 9.71
N MET A 135 -7.46 0.48 10.44
CA MET A 135 -8.72 0.87 9.85
C MET A 135 -8.68 2.36 9.54
N VAL A 136 -9.32 2.76 8.45
CA VAL A 136 -9.57 4.16 8.16
C VAL A 136 -11.04 4.35 7.80
N ALA A 137 -11.64 5.40 8.35
CA ALA A 137 -12.96 5.85 7.96
C ALA A 137 -12.95 7.35 7.72
N ARG A 138 -13.74 7.78 6.74
CA ARG A 138 -14.11 9.18 6.60
C ARG A 138 -15.27 9.47 7.56
N THR A 139 -15.06 10.36 8.53
CA THR A 139 -16.06 10.72 9.56
C THR A 139 -16.86 11.97 9.17
N ALA A 140 -16.28 12.83 8.35
CA ALA A 140 -16.96 13.95 7.68
C ALA A 140 -16.25 14.27 6.35
N VAL A 141 -16.77 15.22 5.57
CA VAL A 141 -16.25 15.56 4.23
C VAL A 141 -14.72 15.72 4.20
N ASN A 142 -14.15 16.40 5.20
CA ASN A 142 -12.71 16.68 5.31
C ASN A 142 -12.07 16.04 6.55
N GLN A 143 -12.68 14.99 7.12
CA GLN A 143 -12.19 14.37 8.34
C GLN A 143 -12.10 12.85 8.16
N VAL A 144 -10.96 12.30 8.58
CA VAL A 144 -10.72 10.87 8.66
C VAL A 144 -10.29 10.48 10.05
N GLU A 145 -10.57 9.24 10.41
CA GLU A 145 -10.13 8.62 11.65
C GLU A 145 -9.40 7.33 11.31
N PHE A 146 -8.24 7.14 11.95
CA PHE A 146 -7.49 5.90 11.90
C PHE A 146 -7.66 5.13 13.21
N THR A 147 -7.83 3.82 13.11
CA THR A 147 -7.89 2.94 14.27
C THR A 147 -6.91 1.78 14.09
N GLU A 148 -6.24 1.39 15.16
CA GLU A 148 -5.37 0.20 15.14
C GLU A 148 -6.18 -1.06 14.82
N VAL A 149 -5.63 -1.94 13.99
CA VAL A 149 -6.22 -3.28 13.82
C VAL A 149 -5.85 -4.10 15.06
N VAL A 150 -6.84 -4.37 15.91
CA VAL A 150 -6.66 -5.29 17.06
C VAL A 150 -6.21 -6.64 16.51
N LYS A 151 -5.06 -7.12 17.01
CA LYS A 151 -4.37 -8.33 16.50
C LYS A 151 -5.24 -9.57 16.57
#